data_AF-A0A1V4IVE1-F1
#
_entry.id   AF-A0A1V4IVE1-F1
#
_cell.length_a   1.000
_cell.length_b   1.000
_cell.length_c   1.000
_cell.angle_alpha   90.00
_cell.angle_beta   90.00
_cell.angle_gamma   90.00
#
_symmetry.space_group_name_H-M   'P 1'
#
loop_
_entity.id
_entity.type
_entity.pdbx_description
1 polymer ?
#
loop_
_entity_poly.entity_id
_entity_poly.type
_entity_poly.pdbx_seq_one_letter_code
_entity_poly.pdbx_strand_id
1 'polypeptide(L)'
;MDDTRSKIMISAKELFILQGYKKTTIRQIVERSGVLIGSIYYLFKNKEEIFKSLVLEIFEKGDGIICNYFGEDLNPVFRYGIFCAIELTVVEEEECICEIYYEAYSLKSVFDGLVNVAAKRSQFLFEDYNPDFEFEDYYIRTLAIKGAMRSFIANRYLST
;
A
#
# COMPACT_ATOMS: atom_id res chain seq x y z
N MET A 1 11.22 15.25 -15.10
CA MET A 1 11.20 14.84 -13.68
C MET A 1 10.33 13.60 -13.47
N ASP A 2 9.15 13.52 -14.09
CA ASP A 2 8.29 12.31 -14.02
C ASP A 2 8.98 11.03 -14.46
N ASP A 3 9.82 11.09 -15.51
CA ASP A 3 10.56 9.91 -15.99
C ASP A 3 11.55 9.36 -14.95
N THR A 4 12.29 10.24 -14.25
CA THR A 4 13.28 9.82 -13.23
C THR A 4 12.59 9.19 -12.02
N ARG A 5 11.53 9.82 -11.51
CA ARG A 5 10.76 9.26 -10.38
C ARG A 5 10.17 7.91 -10.78
N SER A 6 9.58 7.81 -11.97
CA SER A 6 8.98 6.57 -12.48
C SER A 6 10.00 5.45 -12.62
N LYS A 7 11.20 5.71 -13.16
CA LYS A 7 12.27 4.70 -13.25
C LYS A 7 12.69 4.16 -11.90
N ILE A 8 12.83 5.03 -10.89
CA ILE A 8 13.15 4.62 -9.51
C ILE A 8 12.02 3.75 -8.95
N MET A 9 10.78 4.21 -9.08
CA MET A 9 9.60 3.52 -8.55
C MET A 9 9.40 2.14 -9.18
N ILE A 10 9.52 2.03 -10.51
CA ILE A 10 9.42 0.74 -11.23
C ILE A 10 10.52 -0.21 -10.78
N SER A 11 11.77 0.26 -10.75
CA SER A 11 12.91 -0.59 -10.33
C SER A 11 12.80 -1.05 -8.89
N ALA A 12 12.36 -0.16 -7.99
CA ALA A 12 12.13 -0.48 -6.58
C ALA A 12 10.97 -1.48 -6.42
N LYS A 13 9.85 -1.29 -7.14
CA LYS A 13 8.72 -2.23 -7.16
C LYS A 13 9.16 -3.63 -7.57
N GLU A 14 9.90 -3.74 -8.67
CA GLU A 14 10.41 -5.02 -9.16
C GLU A 14 11.32 -5.70 -8.13
N LEU A 15 12.27 -4.96 -7.54
CA LEU A 15 13.16 -5.51 -6.52
C LEU A 15 12.39 -5.92 -5.25
N PHE A 16 11.42 -5.13 -4.79
CA PHE A 16 10.62 -5.48 -3.63
C PHE A 16 9.81 -6.75 -3.87
N ILE A 17 9.19 -6.91 -5.04
CA ILE A 17 8.44 -8.13 -5.38
C ILE A 17 9.37 -9.35 -5.49
N LEU A 18 10.56 -9.18 -6.08
CA LEU A 18 11.48 -10.29 -6.33
C LEU A 18 12.20 -10.81 -5.09
N GLN A 19 12.51 -9.95 -4.12
CA GLN A 19 13.39 -10.31 -2.99
C GLN A 19 12.96 -9.72 -1.63
N GLY A 20 11.81 -9.05 -1.56
CA GLY A 20 11.30 -8.42 -0.34
C GLY A 20 11.87 -7.04 -0.06
N TYR A 21 11.27 -6.36 0.92
CA TYR A 21 11.68 -5.03 1.36
C TYR A 21 13.02 -5.04 2.09
N LYS A 22 13.24 -6.01 2.99
CA LYS A 22 14.42 -6.07 3.87
C LYS A 22 15.70 -6.24 3.08
N LYS A 23 15.72 -7.15 2.10
CA LYS A 23 16.90 -7.46 1.28
C LYS A 23 17.18 -6.41 0.20
N THR A 24 16.23 -5.54 -0.11
CA THR A 24 16.38 -4.48 -1.11
C THR A 24 17.14 -3.29 -0.54
N THR A 25 18.09 -2.76 -1.31
CA THR A 25 18.92 -1.60 -0.95
C THR A 25 18.79 -0.47 -1.96
N ILE A 26 19.06 0.78 -1.54
CA ILE A 26 19.12 1.93 -2.46
C ILE A 26 20.12 1.70 -3.58
N ARG A 27 21.26 1.06 -3.29
CA ARG A 27 22.29 0.76 -4.29
C ARG A 27 21.77 -0.17 -5.40
N GLN A 28 21.04 -1.23 -5.04
CA GLN A 28 20.42 -2.10 -6.05
C GLN A 28 19.39 -1.34 -6.90
N ILE A 29 18.63 -0.42 -6.29
CA ILE A 29 17.67 0.43 -7.01
C ILE A 29 18.40 1.37 -7.98
N VAL A 30 19.53 1.97 -7.57
CA VAL A 30 20.41 2.76 -8.46
C VAL A 30 20.88 1.91 -9.64
N GLU A 31 21.47 0.75 -9.36
CA GLU A 31 22.03 -0.15 -10.37
C GLU A 31 20.96 -0.61 -11.38
N ARG A 32 19.75 -0.93 -10.90
CA ARG A 32 18.64 -1.36 -11.77
C ARG A 32 17.98 -0.22 -12.55
N SER A 33 17.80 0.94 -11.94
CA SER A 33 17.12 2.08 -12.58
C SER A 33 18.02 2.86 -13.55
N GLY A 34 19.34 2.72 -13.43
CA GLY A 34 20.31 3.54 -14.16
C GLY A 34 20.32 5.01 -13.73
N VAL A 35 19.61 5.36 -12.66
CA VAL A 35 19.51 6.74 -12.15
C VAL A 35 20.64 7.01 -11.17
N LEU A 36 21.22 8.20 -11.24
CA LEU A 36 22.28 8.62 -10.32
C LEU A 36 21.77 8.63 -8.87
N ILE A 37 22.62 8.16 -7.95
CA ILE A 37 22.30 8.10 -6.51
C ILE A 37 21.87 9.47 -5.94
N GLY A 38 22.47 10.56 -6.40
CA GLY A 38 22.10 11.92 -6.00
C GLY A 38 20.67 12.30 -6.41
N SER A 39 20.20 11.82 -7.57
CA SER A 39 18.81 12.04 -8.01
C SER A 39 17.82 11.24 -7.17
N ILE A 40 18.19 10.05 -6.69
CA ILE A 40 17.36 9.29 -5.75
C ILE A 40 17.23 10.06 -4.43
N TYR A 41 18.33 10.49 -3.82
CA TYR A 41 18.28 11.22 -2.56
C TYR A 41 17.63 12.60 -2.66
N TYR A 42 17.62 13.20 -3.85
CA TYR A 42 16.86 14.42 -4.12
C TYR A 42 15.33 14.17 -4.07
N LEU A 43 14.87 13.02 -4.57
CA LEU A 43 13.44 12.67 -4.65
C LEU A 43 12.93 11.95 -3.40
N PHE A 44 13.77 11.13 -2.77
CA PHE A 44 13.42 10.26 -1.66
C PHE A 44 14.49 10.28 -0.59
N LYS A 45 14.10 10.55 0.66
CA LYS A 45 15.06 10.67 1.77
C LYS A 45 15.78 9.35 2.07
N ASN A 46 15.09 8.23 1.89
CA ASN A 46 15.57 6.90 2.22
C ASN A 46 14.75 5.83 1.49
N LYS A 47 15.07 4.55 1.72
CA LYS A 47 14.34 3.39 1.17
C LYS A 47 12.88 3.35 1.61
N GLU A 48 12.60 3.75 2.85
CA GLU A 48 11.26 3.76 3.43
C GLU A 48 10.34 4.75 2.69
N GLU A 49 10.82 5.92 2.29
CA GLU A 49 10.04 6.89 1.50
C GLU A 49 9.69 6.38 0.09
N ILE A 50 10.61 5.63 -0.55
CA ILE A 50 10.32 4.95 -1.82
C ILE A 50 9.25 3.88 -1.61
N PHE A 51 9.43 3.06 -0.57
CA PHE A 51 8.51 1.99 -0.23
C PHE A 51 7.12 2.51 0.12
N LYS A 52 7.04 3.56 0.96
CA LYS A 52 5.81 4.28 1.28
C LYS A 52 5.11 4.75 0.02
N SER A 53 5.83 5.44 -0.86
CA SER A 53 5.26 5.95 -2.11
C SER A 53 4.64 4.83 -2.96
N LEU A 54 5.29 3.66 -3.02
CA LEU A 54 4.80 2.51 -3.78
C LEU A 54 3.55 1.90 -3.13
N VAL A 55 3.58 1.70 -1.81
CA VAL A 55 2.44 1.15 -1.07
C VAL A 55 1.22 2.05 -1.23
N LEU A 56 1.36 3.37 -1.01
CA LEU A 56 0.24 4.30 -1.14
C LEU A 56 -0.31 4.32 -2.56
N GLU A 57 0.55 4.33 -3.58
CA GLU A 57 0.14 4.30 -4.98
C GLU A 57 -0.65 3.02 -5.33
N ILE A 58 -0.29 1.86 -4.75
CA ILE A 58 -1.02 0.60 -4.93
C ILE A 58 -2.42 0.71 -4.31
N PHE A 59 -2.53 1.22 -3.10
CA PHE A 59 -3.81 1.34 -2.40
C PHE A 59 -4.73 2.38 -3.04
N GLU A 60 -4.19 3.49 -3.53
CA GLU A 60 -4.93 4.53 -4.25
C GLU A 60 -5.47 4.00 -5.59
N LYS A 61 -4.67 3.24 -6.34
CA LYS A 61 -5.08 2.70 -7.65
C LYS A 61 -5.95 1.44 -7.56
N GLY A 62 -5.89 0.72 -6.44
CA GLY A 62 -6.56 -0.57 -6.30
C GLY A 62 -8.08 -0.49 -6.45
N ASP A 63 -8.70 0.61 -6.04
CA ASP A 63 -10.14 0.83 -6.23
C ASP A 63 -10.53 0.94 -7.70
N GLY A 64 -9.74 1.67 -8.50
CA GLY A 64 -9.94 1.74 -9.96
C GLY A 64 -9.76 0.40 -10.65
N ILE A 65 -8.91 -0.49 -10.14
CA ILE A 65 -8.81 -1.87 -10.65
C ILE A 65 -10.11 -2.62 -10.38
N ILE A 66 -10.66 -2.53 -9.16
CA ILE A 66 -11.95 -3.17 -8.84
C ILE A 66 -13.05 -2.65 -9.76
N CYS A 67 -13.15 -1.33 -9.98
CA CYS A 67 -14.12 -0.75 -10.92
C CYS A 67 -13.95 -1.28 -12.35
N ASN A 68 -12.71 -1.36 -12.84
CA ASN A 68 -12.45 -1.84 -14.20
C ASN A 68 -12.91 -3.28 -14.43
N TYR A 69 -12.87 -4.13 -13.39
CA TYR A 69 -13.27 -5.53 -13.49
C TYR A 69 -14.76 -5.76 -13.21
N PHE A 70 -15.35 -5.01 -12.27
CA PHE A 70 -16.71 -5.27 -11.75
C PHE A 70 -17.74 -4.18 -12.10
N GLY A 71 -17.32 -3.06 -12.68
CA GLY A 71 -18.17 -1.90 -12.98
C GLY A 71 -18.05 -0.78 -11.94
N GLU A 72 -18.21 0.47 -12.40
CA GLU A 72 -18.22 1.67 -11.55
C GLU A 72 -19.44 1.71 -10.60
N ASP A 73 -20.54 1.10 -11.01
CA ASP A 73 -21.80 0.99 -10.28
C ASP A 73 -21.83 -0.15 -9.25
N LEU A 74 -20.71 -0.87 -9.07
CA LEU A 74 -20.60 -1.89 -8.04
C LEU A 74 -20.90 -1.30 -6.65
N ASN A 75 -21.82 -1.93 -5.92
CA ASN A 75 -22.24 -1.45 -4.60
C ASN A 75 -21.03 -1.20 -3.68
N PRO A 76 -20.97 -0.05 -2.98
CA PRO A 76 -19.85 0.31 -2.11
C PRO A 76 -19.48 -0.73 -1.05
N VAL A 77 -20.47 -1.46 -0.50
CA VAL A 77 -20.23 -2.53 0.47
C VAL A 77 -19.44 -3.68 -0.17
N PHE A 78 -19.78 -4.08 -1.40
CA PHE A 78 -19.04 -5.12 -2.12
C PHE A 78 -17.65 -4.64 -2.53
N ARG A 79 -17.52 -3.38 -2.99
CA ARG A 79 -16.21 -2.79 -3.31
C ARG A 79 -15.27 -2.83 -2.10
N TYR A 80 -15.76 -2.41 -0.94
CA TYR A 80 -15.02 -2.46 0.31
C TYR A 80 -14.65 -3.90 0.70
N GLY A 81 -15.61 -4.81 0.64
CA GLY A 81 -15.43 -6.23 0.96
C GLY A 81 -14.38 -6.90 0.08
N ILE A 82 -14.41 -6.68 -1.24
CA ILE A 82 -13.41 -7.19 -2.19
C ILE A 82 -12.02 -6.69 -1.82
N PHE A 83 -11.88 -5.39 -1.52
CA PHE A 83 -10.58 -4.83 -1.18
C PHE A 83 -10.00 -5.50 0.09
N CYS A 84 -10.81 -5.68 1.13
CA CYS A 84 -10.41 -6.40 2.33
C CYS A 84 -10.06 -7.88 2.04
N ALA A 85 -10.84 -8.55 1.20
CA ALA A 85 -10.59 -9.95 0.82
C ALA A 85 -9.27 -10.11 0.05
N ILE A 86 -8.93 -9.17 -0.85
CA ILE A 86 -7.65 -9.17 -1.57
C ILE A 86 -6.50 -9.11 -0.58
N GLU A 87 -6.55 -8.23 0.42
CA GLU A 87 -5.49 -8.11 1.41
C GLU A 87 -5.34 -9.36 2.29
N LEU A 88 -6.46 -10.00 2.67
CA LEU A 88 -6.43 -11.23 3.46
C LEU A 88 -5.85 -12.42 2.69
N THR A 89 -6.08 -12.48 1.39
CA THR A 89 -5.68 -13.62 0.54
C THR A 89 -4.26 -13.47 0.00
N VAL A 90 -3.88 -12.27 -0.46
CA VAL A 90 -2.58 -12.05 -1.12
C VAL A 90 -1.38 -12.31 -0.20
N VAL A 91 -1.55 -12.12 1.11
CA VAL A 91 -0.50 -12.36 2.12
C VAL A 91 -0.29 -13.85 2.43
N GLU A 92 -1.17 -14.71 1.95
CA GLU A 92 -1.06 -16.16 2.11
C GLU A 92 -0.28 -16.83 0.96
N GLU A 93 -0.22 -16.19 -0.22
CA GLU A 93 0.30 -16.79 -1.46
C GLU A 93 1.85 -16.84 -1.51
N GLU A 94 2.50 -15.69 -1.33
CA GLU A 94 3.94 -15.54 -1.59
C GLU A 94 4.67 -14.87 -0.42
N GLU A 95 5.77 -15.45 0.05
CA GLU A 95 6.53 -14.95 1.22
C GLU A 95 7.04 -13.52 1.04
N CYS A 96 7.47 -13.15 -0.17
CA CYS A 96 7.91 -11.78 -0.46
C CYS A 96 6.75 -10.78 -0.37
N ILE A 97 5.54 -11.18 -0.78
CA ILE A 97 4.35 -10.33 -0.68
C ILE A 97 3.90 -10.23 0.78
N CYS A 98 3.90 -11.34 1.52
CA CYS A 98 3.64 -11.34 2.96
C CYS A 98 4.60 -10.39 3.70
N GLU A 99 5.89 -10.41 3.37
CA GLU A 99 6.88 -9.46 3.91
C GLU A 99 6.53 -8.01 3.57
N ILE A 100 6.19 -7.70 2.31
CA ILE A 100 5.82 -6.34 1.89
C ILE A 100 4.64 -5.84 2.72
N TYR A 101 3.59 -6.64 2.86
CA TYR A 101 2.43 -6.28 3.68
C TYR A 101 2.81 -6.13 5.15
N TYR A 102 3.59 -7.05 5.71
CA TYR A 102 4.05 -6.95 7.09
C TYR A 102 4.82 -5.65 7.37
N GLU A 103 5.74 -5.27 6.48
CA GLU A 103 6.53 -4.04 6.59
C GLU A 103 5.66 -2.78 6.41
N ALA A 104 4.74 -2.79 5.44
CA ALA A 104 3.79 -1.69 5.22
C ALA A 104 2.92 -1.40 6.46
N TYR A 105 2.52 -2.46 7.17
CA TYR A 105 1.72 -2.37 8.38
C TYR A 105 2.54 -2.16 9.66
N SER A 106 3.87 -2.35 9.62
CA SER A 106 4.75 -2.23 10.80
C SER A 106 5.53 -0.92 10.85
N LEU A 107 5.87 -0.33 9.70
CA LEU A 107 6.54 0.96 9.62
C LEU A 107 5.51 2.07 9.85
N LYS A 108 5.65 2.82 10.96
CA LYS A 108 4.68 3.84 11.38
C LYS A 108 4.34 4.84 10.27
N SER A 109 5.35 5.36 9.56
CA SER A 109 5.12 6.39 8.54
C SER A 109 4.34 5.86 7.33
N VAL A 110 4.49 4.57 7.02
CA VAL A 110 3.81 3.87 5.93
C VAL A 110 2.39 3.54 6.36
N PHE A 111 2.23 2.96 7.55
CA PHE A 111 0.95 2.58 8.12
C PHE A 111 0.03 3.79 8.31
N ASP A 112 0.52 4.90 8.86
CA ASP A 112 -0.26 6.14 9.01
C ASP A 112 -0.75 6.65 7.64
N GLY A 113 0.09 6.54 6.60
CA GLY A 113 -0.28 6.89 5.23
C GLY A 113 -1.35 5.95 4.66
N LEU A 114 -1.19 4.64 4.87
CA LEU A 114 -2.11 3.61 4.38
C LEU A 114 -3.49 3.80 5.02
N VAL A 115 -3.57 4.02 6.33
CA VAL A 115 -4.82 4.29 7.03
C VAL A 115 -5.48 5.54 6.48
N ASN A 116 -4.73 6.62 6.23
CA ASN A 116 -5.26 7.84 5.65
C ASN A 116 -5.84 7.62 4.24
N VAL A 117 -5.10 6.96 3.35
CA VAL A 117 -5.57 6.61 1.99
C VAL A 117 -6.84 5.75 2.05
N ALA A 118 -6.84 4.71 2.89
CA ALA A 118 -7.99 3.84 3.05
C ALA A 118 -9.20 4.55 3.68
N ALA A 119 -8.98 5.50 4.59
CA ALA A 119 -10.04 6.30 5.21
C ALA A 119 -10.68 7.25 4.20
N LYS A 120 -9.88 7.94 3.38
CA LYS A 120 -10.39 8.78 2.29
C LYS A 120 -11.23 8.00 1.30
N ARG A 121 -10.77 6.80 0.93
CA ARG A 121 -11.56 5.90 0.07
C ARG A 121 -12.86 5.48 0.76
N SER A 122 -12.81 5.13 2.04
CA SER A 122 -14.01 4.75 2.80
C SER A 122 -15.02 5.90 2.87
N GLN A 123 -14.55 7.12 3.09
CA GLN A 123 -15.40 8.31 3.02
C GLN A 123 -16.05 8.45 1.65
N PHE A 124 -15.26 8.41 0.57
CA PHE A 124 -15.79 8.50 -0.80
C PHE A 124 -16.83 7.41 -1.10
N LEU A 125 -16.62 6.18 -0.65
CA LEU A 125 -17.53 5.07 -0.89
C LEU A 125 -18.83 5.15 -0.08
N PHE A 126 -18.81 5.77 1.10
CA PHE A 126 -19.89 5.67 2.09
C PHE A 126 -20.44 7.02 2.56
N GLU A 127 -20.10 8.13 1.90
CA GLU A 127 -20.61 9.46 2.25
C GLU A 127 -22.14 9.53 2.24
N ASP A 128 -22.77 8.92 1.23
CA ASP A 128 -24.24 8.84 1.12
C ASP A 128 -24.88 7.95 2.21
N TYR A 129 -24.12 6.99 2.75
CA TYR A 129 -24.60 6.08 3.80
C TYR A 129 -24.51 6.71 5.19
N ASN A 130 -23.54 7.61 5.40
CA ASN A 130 -23.26 8.23 6.70
C ASN A 130 -23.13 9.74 6.53
N PRO A 131 -24.24 10.46 6.27
CA PRO A 131 -24.21 11.89 5.95
C PRO A 131 -23.68 12.75 7.11
N ASP A 132 -23.75 12.25 8.34
CA ASP A 132 -23.29 12.94 9.55
C ASP A 132 -21.84 12.60 9.93
N PHE A 133 -21.17 11.71 9.20
CA PHE A 133 -19.78 11.33 9.51
C PHE A 133 -18.80 12.38 9.01
N GLU A 134 -17.86 12.74 9.88
CA GLU A 134 -16.67 13.50 9.50
C GLU A 134 -15.53 12.55 9.10
N PHE A 135 -14.45 13.09 8.53
CA PHE A 135 -13.28 12.28 8.14
C PHE A 135 -12.73 11.45 9.31
N GLU A 136 -12.76 11.98 10.54
CA GLU A 136 -12.27 11.29 11.73
C GLU A 136 -13.04 10.00 12.03
N ASP A 137 -14.35 9.96 11.75
CA ASP A 137 -15.18 8.77 11.93
C ASP A 137 -14.77 7.65 10.96
N TYR A 138 -14.45 8.02 9.71
CA TYR A 138 -13.89 7.08 8.73
C TYR A 138 -12.48 6.65 9.12
N TYR A 139 -11.66 7.58 9.62
CA TYR A 139 -10.29 7.32 10.02
C TYR A 139 -10.21 6.32 11.17
N ILE A 140 -10.95 6.52 12.27
CA ILE A 140 -10.89 5.64 13.44
C ILE A 140 -11.39 4.23 13.14
N ARG A 141 -12.42 4.10 12.29
CA ARG A 141 -12.96 2.80 11.85
C ARG A 141 -11.99 2.07 10.93
N THR A 142 -11.37 2.82 10.00
CA THR A 142 -10.33 2.28 9.13
C THR A 142 -9.13 1.83 9.96
N LEU A 143 -8.70 2.64 10.93
CA LEU A 143 -7.60 2.30 11.84
C LEU A 143 -7.88 1.00 12.60
N ALA A 144 -9.10 0.81 13.11
CA ALA A 144 -9.48 -0.43 13.79
C ALA A 144 -9.35 -1.66 12.86
N ILE A 145 -9.87 -1.58 11.64
CA ILE A 145 -9.81 -2.68 10.66
C ILE A 145 -8.36 -2.95 10.23
N LYS A 146 -7.58 -1.89 9.97
CA LYS A 146 -6.17 -2.00 9.60
C LYS A 146 -5.30 -2.50 10.75
N GLY A 147 -5.64 -2.17 12.00
CA GLY A 147 -5.04 -2.75 13.19
C GLY A 147 -5.28 -4.26 13.28
N ALA A 148 -6.51 -4.72 13.06
CA ALA A 148 -6.82 -6.14 13.02
C ALA A 148 -6.09 -6.87 11.88
N MET A 149 -6.06 -6.25 10.68
CA MET A 149 -5.32 -6.76 9.52
C MET A 149 -3.82 -6.91 9.82
N ARG A 150 -3.22 -5.91 10.50
CA ARG A 150 -1.84 -5.99 10.96
C ARG A 150 -1.60 -7.21 11.83
N SER A 151 -2.48 -7.45 12.82
CA SER A 151 -2.35 -8.60 13.71
C SER A 151 -2.43 -9.93 12.95
N PHE A 152 -3.33 -10.03 11.97
CA PHE A 152 -3.43 -11.20 11.08
C PHE A 152 -2.14 -11.41 10.27
N ILE A 153 -1.67 -10.37 9.56
CA ILE A 153 -0.46 -10.43 8.74
C ILE A 153 0.77 -10.77 9.61
N ALA A 154 0.89 -10.17 10.79
CA ALA A 154 1.98 -10.44 11.72
C ALA A 154 1.96 -11.89 12.22
N ASN A 155 0.78 -12.45 12.50
CA ASN A 155 0.66 -13.86 12.86
C ASN A 155 1.13 -14.77 11.72
N ARG A 156 0.70 -14.50 10.48
CA ARG A 156 1.14 -15.27 9.31
C ARG A 156 2.64 -15.16 9.07
N TYR A 157 3.21 -13.95 9.07
CA TYR A 157 4.61 -13.71 8.71
C TYR A 157 5.59 -14.23 9.76
N LEU A 158 5.29 -14.04 11.05
CA LEU A 158 6.18 -14.42 12.16
C LEU A 158 6.10 -15.90 12.56
N SER A 159 5.12 -16.63 12.04
CA SER A 159 4.97 -18.08 12.28
C SER A 159 5.73 -18.95 11.25
N THR A 160 6.33 -18.31 10.24
CA THR A 160 7.15 -18.92 9.19
C THR A 160 8.63 -18.83 9.54
#